data_AF-A0A7D8D6W9-F1
#
_entry.id   AF-A0A7D8D6W9-F1
#
_cell.length_a   1.000
_cell.length_b   1.000
_cell.length_c   1.000
_cell.angle_alpha   90.00
_cell.angle_beta   90.00
_cell.angle_gamma   90.00
#
_symmetry.space_group_name_H-M   'P 1'
#
loop_
_entity.id
_entity.type
_entity.pdbx_description
1 polymer ?
#
loop_
_entity_poly.entity_id
_entity_poly.type
_entity_poly.pdbx_seq_one_letter_code
_entity_poly.pdbx_strand_id
1 'polypeptide(L)' 'MLPEETVQAHIDVQGELLLPIHWGAFTLALHEWSDPIERVTKEANRLGVKITTPQIGESITLKSTDYPRYAWWQKV' A
#
# COMPACT_ATOMS: atom_id res chain seq x y z
N MET A 1 -9.49 2.61 -8.59
CA MET A 1 -9.84 3.33 -7.35
C MET A 1 -8.72 4.30 -7.06
N LEU A 2 -9.06 5.47 -6.53
CA LEU A 2 -8.04 6.36 -5.98
C LEU A 2 -7.38 5.70 -4.76
N PRO A 3 -6.11 6.04 -4.45
CA PRO A 3 -5.43 5.54 -3.26
C PRO A 3 -6.22 5.74 -1.96
N GLU A 4 -6.89 6.88 -1.80
CA GLU A 4 -7.66 7.19 -0.60
C GLU A 4 -8.94 6.34 -0.50
N GLU A 5 -9.61 6.09 -1.64
CA GLU A 5 -10.76 5.18 -1.72
C GLU A 5 -10.37 3.74 -1.38
N THR A 6 -9.12 3.34 -1.69
CA THR A 6 -8.60 2.02 -1.31
C THR A 6 -8.48 1.88 0.20
N VAL A 7 -8.03 2.94 0.90
CA VAL A 7 -7.99 2.94 2.37
C VAL A 7 -9.40 2.91 2.95
N GLN A 8 -10.34 3.65 2.37
CA GLN A 8 -11.74 3.62 2.81
C GLN A 8 -12.36 2.23 2.62
N ALA A 9 -12.17 1.62 1.44
CA ALA A 9 -12.66 0.27 1.15
C ALA A 9 -12.11 -0.77 2.14
N HIS A 10 -10.83 -0.64 2.55
CA HIS A 10 -10.24 -1.50 3.58
C HIS A 10 -10.93 -1.39 4.93
N ILE A 11 -11.31 -0.17 5.35
CA ILE A 11 -12.07 0.09 6.57
C ILE A 11 -13.47 -0.50 6.46
N ASP A 12 -14.15 -0.29 5.33
CA ASP A 12 -15.52 -0.73 5.10
C ASP A 12 -15.66 -2.26 5.16
N VAL A 13 -14.65 -2.99 4.69
CA VAL A 13 -14.60 -4.47 4.74
C VAL A 13 -13.98 -5.01 6.03
N GLN A 14 -13.68 -4.14 7.01
CA GLN A 14 -13.07 -4.50 8.29
C GLN A 14 -11.75 -5.29 8.13
N GLY A 15 -10.92 -4.88 7.18
CA GLY A 15 -9.63 -5.54 6.93
C GLY A 15 -8.66 -5.41 8.10
N GLU A 16 -7.84 -6.44 8.32
CA GLU A 16 -6.82 -6.42 9.39
C GLU A 16 -5.50 -5.75 8.96
N LEU A 17 -5.11 -5.95 7.71
CA LEU A 17 -3.88 -5.43 7.10
C LEU A 17 -4.11 -5.06 5.63
N LEU A 18 -3.77 -3.83 5.26
CA LEU A 18 -3.82 -3.35 3.88
C LEU A 18 -2.52 -3.71 3.14
N LEU A 19 -2.63 -4.46 2.06
CA LEU A 19 -1.56 -4.70 1.08
C LEU A 19 -1.94 -4.02 -0.24
N PRO A 20 -1.36 -2.85 -0.57
CA PRO A 20 -1.62 -2.19 -1.85
C PRO A 20 -1.07 -3.03 -3.01
N ILE A 21 -1.91 -3.28 -4.01
CA ILE A 21 -1.55 -3.98 -5.25
C ILE A 21 -1.79 -3.07 -6.46
N HIS A 22 -1.53 -3.58 -7.66
CA HIS A 22 -1.82 -2.88 -8.93
C HIS A 22 -1.04 -1.56 -9.10
N TRP A 23 0.19 -1.53 -8.58
CA TRP A 23 1.15 -0.43 -8.72
C TRP A 23 2.57 -0.99 -8.93
N GLY A 24 3.50 -0.15 -9.41
CA GLY A 24 4.95 -0.45 -9.42
C GLY A 24 5.47 -1.42 -10.51
N ALA A 25 4.60 -2.01 -11.34
CA ALA A 25 4.99 -2.95 -12.39
C ALA A 25 4.80 -2.42 -13.82
N PHE A 26 3.69 -1.74 -14.11
CA PHE A 26 3.33 -1.28 -15.46
C PHE A 26 2.78 0.15 -15.44
N THR A 27 3.12 0.94 -16.46
CA THR A 27 2.54 2.27 -16.67
C THR A 27 1.20 2.14 -17.38
N LEU A 28 0.11 2.22 -16.61
CA LEU A 28 -1.27 2.11 -17.10
C LEU A 28 -2.09 3.39 -16.91
N ALA A 29 -1.45 4.47 -16.46
CA ALA A 29 -2.05 5.78 -16.21
C ALA A 29 -0.99 6.90 -16.36
N LEU A 30 -1.44 8.15 -16.34
CA LEU A 30 -0.60 9.34 -16.63
C LEU A 30 0.11 9.93 -15.40
N HIS A 31 -0.18 9.45 -14.19
CA HIS A 31 0.50 9.93 -12.98
C HIS A 31 1.90 9.31 -12.85
N GLU A 32 2.76 9.93 -12.06
CA GLU A 32 4.05 9.34 -11.68
C GLU A 32 3.84 7.94 -11.06
N TRP A 33 4.74 7.02 -11.35
CA TRP A 33 4.58 5.63 -10.95
C TRP A 33 4.55 5.43 -9.42
N SER A 34 5.17 6.35 -8.65
CA SER A 34 5.19 6.34 -7.19
C SER A 34 3.99 7.07 -6.54
N ASP A 35 3.23 7.87 -7.29
CA ASP A 35 2.09 8.65 -6.75
C ASP A 35 1.07 7.76 -5.99
N PRO A 36 0.67 6.58 -6.51
CA PRO A 36 -0.33 5.75 -5.83
C PRO A 36 0.14 5.24 -4.47
N ILE A 37 1.40 4.80 -4.35
CA ILE A 37 1.90 4.22 -3.11
C ILE A 37 2.14 5.30 -2.06
N GLU A 38 2.62 6.48 -2.47
CA GLU A 38 2.80 7.60 -1.54
C GLU A 38 1.48 8.07 -0.94
N ARG A 39 0.44 8.17 -1.78
CA ARG A 39 -0.89 8.59 -1.36
C ARG A 39 -1.58 7.56 -0.47
N VAL A 40 -1.55 6.27 -0.84
CA VAL A 40 -2.19 5.23 -0.01
C VAL A 40 -1.50 5.09 1.35
N THR A 41 -0.16 5.18 1.40
CA THR A 41 0.58 5.13 2.67
C THR A 41 0.31 6.36 3.53
N LYS A 42 0.25 7.56 2.93
CA LYS A 42 -0.12 8.78 3.65
C LYS A 42 -1.53 8.69 4.25
N GLU A 43 -2.49 8.22 3.47
CA GLU A 43 -3.88 8.12 3.91
C GLU A 43 -4.07 7.01 4.96
N ALA A 44 -3.42 5.86 4.78
CA ALA A 44 -3.44 4.79 5.77
C ALA A 44 -2.90 5.27 7.12
N ASN A 45 -1.79 6.03 7.12
CA ASN A 45 -1.25 6.66 8.33
C ASN A 45 -2.23 7.68 8.94
N ARG A 46 -2.89 8.49 8.10
CA ARG A 46 -3.89 9.49 8.55
C ARG A 46 -5.08 8.85 9.26
N LEU A 47 -5.55 7.70 8.77
CA LEU A 47 -6.72 6.98 9.29
C LEU A 47 -6.38 5.86 10.28
N GLY A 48 -5.10 5.65 10.60
CA GLY A 48 -4.68 4.60 11.53
C GLY A 48 -4.82 3.17 10.98
N VAL A 49 -4.87 3.01 9.65
CA VAL A 49 -4.94 1.72 8.97
C VAL A 49 -3.57 1.05 8.96
N LYS A 50 -3.51 -0.22 9.38
CA LYS A 50 -2.29 -1.03 9.27
C LYS A 50 -2.03 -1.35 7.81
N ILE A 51 -0.87 -0.95 7.31
CA ILE A 51 -0.44 -1.15 5.92
C ILE A 51 0.89 -1.89 5.88
N THR A 52 1.07 -2.75 4.88
CA THR A 52 2.34 -3.42 4.55
C THR A 52 2.76 -3.03 3.13
N THR A 53 4.06 -2.89 2.91
CA THR A 53 4.68 -2.50 1.64
C THR A 53 5.90 -3.38 1.34
N PRO A 54 5.69 -4.69 1.09
CA PRO A 54 6.78 -5.58 0.73
C PRO A 54 7.46 -5.10 -0.57
N GLN A 55 8.76 -5.35 -0.68
CA GLN A 55 9.46 -5.19 -1.96
C GLN A 55 8.94 -6.21 -2.98
N ILE A 56 9.13 -5.92 -4.27
CA ILE A 56 8.73 -6.84 -5.34
C ILE A 56 9.48 -8.17 -5.14
N GLY A 57 8.73 -9.25 -4.90
CA GLY A 57 9.26 -10.59 -4.62
C GLY A 57 9.46 -10.91 -3.13
N GLU A 58 9.25 -9.96 -2.22
CA GLU A 58 9.31 -10.19 -0.76
C GLU A 58 8.00 -10.85 -0.27
N SER A 59 8.14 -11.93 0.49
CA SER A 59 7.01 -12.66 1.07
C SER A 59 6.47 -11.98 2.33
N ILE A 60 5.18 -12.16 2.60
CA ILE A 60 4.55 -11.79 3.87
C ILE A 60 3.98 -13.04 4.56
N THR A 61 4.08 -13.08 5.89
CA THR A 61 3.48 -14.13 6.71
C THR A 61 2.19 -13.60 7.32
N LEU A 62 1.07 -14.24 7.04
CA LEU A 62 -0.22 -13.89 7.64
C LEU A 62 -0.17 -14.11 9.17
N LYS A 63 -0.85 -13.23 9.92
CA LYS A 63 -0.83 -13.22 11.40
C LYS A 63 0.55 -12.99 12.04
N SER A 64 1.53 -12.51 11.26
CA SER A 64 2.78 -12.00 11.83
C SER A 64 2.53 -10.73 12.65
N THR A 65 3.40 -10.45 13.61
CA THR A 65 3.46 -9.16 14.30
C THR A 65 4.38 -8.16 13.61
N ASP A 66 5.23 -8.66 12.70
CA ASP A 66 6.18 -7.87 11.94
C ASP A 66 5.88 -7.98 10.44
N TYR A 67 5.55 -6.83 9.84
CA TYR A 67 5.22 -6.69 8.44
C TYR A 67 6.17 -5.69 7.78
N PRO A 68 6.65 -5.96 6.54
CA PRO A 68 7.48 -5.03 5.79
C PRO A 68 6.76 -3.69 5.60
N ARG A 69 7.41 -2.57 5.96
CA ARG A 69 6.83 -1.21 5.87
C ARG A 69 7.82 -0.19 5.31
N TYR A 70 8.74 -0.64 4.48
CA TYR A 70 9.77 0.21 3.90
C TYR A 70 9.25 0.97 2.68
N ALA A 71 9.58 2.27 2.59
CA ALA A 71 9.34 3.08 1.41
C ALA A 71 10.37 2.80 0.31
N TRP A 72 10.45 1.55 -0.15
CA TRP A 72 11.49 1.09 -1.07
C TRP A 72 11.49 1.82 -2.41
N TRP A 73 10.34 2.32 -2.85
CA TRP A 73 10.17 3.07 -4.09
C TRP A 73 10.92 4.41 -4.09
N GLN A 74 11.29 4.94 -2.92
CA GLN A 74 12.07 6.18 -2.83
C GLN A 74 13.55 6.00 -3.20
N LYS A 75 14.00 4.75 -3.38
CA LYS A 75 15.40 4.41 -3.70
C LYS A 75 15.57 3.83 -5.11
N VAL A 76 14.52 3.87 -5.93
CA VAL A 76 14.50 3.36 -7.32
C VAL A 76 14.81 4.49 -8.29
#